data_AF-Q5JDW1-F1
#
_entry.id   AF-Q5JDW1-F1
#
_cell.length_a   1.000
_cell.length_b   1.000
_cell.length_c   1.000
_cell.angle_alpha   90.00
_cell.angle_beta   90.00
_cell.angle_gamma   90.00
#
_symmetry.space_group_name_H-M   'P 1'
#
loop_
_entity.id
_entity.type
_entity.pdbx_description
1 polymer ?
#
loop_
_entity_poly.entity_id
_entity_poly.type
_entity_poly.pdbx_seq_one_letter_code
_entity_poly.pdbx_strand_id
1 'polypeptide(L)'
;MKRTLGVTLAALLVFLAGVKFGASYFSDVAKSTGNEFSTGEFDIGISRDDGRYYDAYKVFEFGDLLPGEEKTIRFYIKNRGDYPVSKITMTLNVTDREDGKLSKAEALVDSTPDVGELSKYLIVKDIRVLVNGTVMKLDLYAGKSLKELNGTLIRLFEGKLAESEAIGITMRVELSPDAGNECQTDTSEVAMLITASQ
;
A
#
# COMPACT_ATOMS: atom_id res chain seq x y z
N MET A 1 40.36 -34.09 83.88
CA MET A 1 40.64 -34.52 82.48
C MET A 1 39.40 -34.92 81.69
N LYS A 2 38.39 -35.62 82.26
CA LYS A 2 37.17 -36.01 81.52
C LYS A 2 36.25 -34.85 81.09
N ARG A 3 36.18 -33.76 81.89
CA ARG A 3 35.38 -32.57 81.56
C ARG A 3 36.01 -31.69 80.47
N THR A 4 37.33 -31.59 80.43
CA THR A 4 38.04 -30.82 79.39
C THR A 4 37.93 -31.51 78.03
N LEU A 5 38.03 -32.85 77.97
CA LEU A 5 37.91 -33.62 76.74
C LEU A 5 36.51 -33.52 76.09
N GLY A 6 35.44 -33.50 76.89
CA GLY A 6 34.07 -33.33 76.39
C GLY A 6 33.82 -31.94 75.81
N VAL A 7 34.44 -30.90 76.39
CA VAL A 7 34.31 -29.52 75.91
C VAL A 7 35.10 -29.31 74.62
N THR A 8 36.30 -29.90 74.47
CA THR A 8 37.04 -29.83 73.20
C THR A 8 36.36 -30.62 72.09
N LEU A 9 35.77 -31.78 72.39
CA LEU A 9 35.05 -32.58 71.38
C LEU A 9 33.74 -31.90 70.94
N ALA A 10 33.01 -31.28 71.87
CA ALA A 10 31.83 -30.49 71.55
C ALA A 10 32.18 -29.21 70.76
N ALA A 11 33.28 -28.53 71.13
CA ALA A 11 33.75 -27.35 70.38
C ALA A 11 34.22 -27.71 68.96
N LEU A 12 34.86 -28.88 68.79
CA LEU A 12 35.27 -29.37 67.47
C LEU A 12 34.06 -29.79 66.61
N LEU A 13 33.04 -30.39 67.20
CA LEU A 13 31.79 -30.75 66.51
C LEU A 13 30.96 -29.52 66.13
N VAL A 14 30.94 -28.48 66.96
CA VAL A 14 30.29 -27.19 66.63
C VAL A 14 31.07 -26.45 65.55
N PHE A 15 32.41 -26.53 65.55
CA PHE A 15 33.24 -25.97 64.49
C PHE A 15 33.01 -26.71 63.16
N LEU A 16 32.97 -28.04 63.15
CA LEU A 16 32.68 -28.85 61.95
C LEU A 16 31.23 -28.68 61.44
N ALA A 17 30.25 -28.46 62.33
CA ALA A 17 28.87 -28.17 61.95
C ALA A 17 28.65 -26.71 61.48
N GLY A 18 29.50 -25.78 61.93
CA GLY A 18 29.46 -24.36 61.58
C GLY A 18 30.17 -24.03 60.27
N VAL A 19 31.09 -24.88 59.81
CA VAL A 19 31.77 -24.70 58.51
C VAL A 19 30.88 -25.28 57.40
N LYS A 20 29.75 -24.61 57.14
CA LYS A 20 29.09 -24.75 55.84
C LYS A 20 29.95 -24.01 54.83
N PHE A 21 30.85 -24.75 54.15
CA PHE A 21 31.35 -24.35 52.83
C PHE A 21 30.17 -24.38 51.85
N GLY A 22 29.26 -23.42 52.00
CA GLY A 22 28.29 -23.09 50.98
C GLY A 22 29.06 -22.40 49.88
N ALA A 23 29.56 -23.17 48.93
CA ALA A 23 29.88 -22.63 47.63
C ALA A 23 28.58 -21.98 47.12
N SER A 24 28.51 -20.66 47.19
CA SER A 24 27.37 -19.92 46.68
C SER A 24 27.41 -20.03 45.16
N TYR A 25 26.73 -21.04 44.62
CA TYR A 25 26.40 -21.09 43.20
C TYR A 25 25.32 -20.03 42.95
N PHE A 26 25.75 -18.80 42.74
CA PHE A 26 24.92 -17.81 42.06
C PHE A 26 24.89 -18.18 40.58
N SER A 27 24.03 -19.14 40.21
CA SER A 27 23.62 -19.27 38.82
C SER A 27 22.32 -18.49 38.65
N ASP A 28 22.41 -17.32 38.06
CA ASP A 28 21.24 -16.68 37.47
C ASP A 28 20.92 -17.40 36.16
N VAL A 29 19.66 -17.77 35.97
CA VAL A 29 19.17 -18.36 34.72
C VAL A 29 18.15 -17.36 34.17
N ALA A 30 18.63 -16.44 33.35
CA ALA A 30 17.79 -15.59 32.54
C ALA A 30 17.13 -16.45 31.46
N LYS A 31 15.88 -16.87 31.70
CA LYS A 31 15.06 -17.53 30.69
C LYS A 31 14.43 -16.47 29.82
N SER A 32 14.80 -16.42 28.54
CA SER A 32 14.07 -15.64 27.56
C SER A 32 12.84 -16.45 27.12
N THR A 33 11.69 -16.20 27.76
CA THR A 33 10.40 -16.86 27.48
C THR A 33 9.42 -15.82 26.96
N GLY A 34 8.68 -16.15 25.91
CA GLY A 34 7.83 -15.18 25.20
C GLY A 34 8.54 -14.45 24.06
N ASN A 35 9.65 -14.99 23.54
CA ASN A 35 10.19 -14.50 22.27
C ASN A 35 9.24 -14.92 21.15
N GLU A 36 8.47 -13.97 20.67
CA GLU A 36 7.65 -14.10 19.48
C GLU A 36 8.47 -13.60 18.28
N PHE A 37 8.80 -14.50 17.36
CA PHE A 37 9.30 -14.12 16.05
C PHE A 37 8.09 -14.01 15.13
N SER A 38 7.47 -12.83 15.10
CA SER A 38 6.49 -12.50 14.08
C SER A 38 7.22 -12.14 12.79
N THR A 39 6.80 -12.70 11.66
CA THR A 39 7.14 -12.12 10.36
C THR A 39 6.28 -10.89 10.22
N GLY A 40 6.89 -9.72 10.03
CA GLY A 40 6.10 -8.51 9.80
C GLY A 40 5.05 -8.71 8.71
N GLU A 41 3.81 -8.31 8.99
CA GLU A 41 2.73 -8.29 8.02
C GLU A 41 2.90 -7.10 7.07
N PHE A 42 3.06 -7.40 5.77
CA PHE A 42 2.94 -6.40 4.72
C PHE A 42 1.46 -6.24 4.35
N ASP A 43 0.88 -5.10 4.70
CA ASP A 43 -0.51 -4.80 4.37
C ASP A 43 -0.67 -3.33 3.91
N ILE A 44 -1.40 -3.12 2.82
CA ILE A 44 -1.79 -1.80 2.34
C ILE A 44 -3.30 -1.68 2.24
N GLY A 45 -3.81 -0.53 2.64
CA GLY A 45 -5.21 -0.18 2.46
C GLY A 45 -5.38 0.98 1.48
N ILE A 46 -6.53 1.02 0.82
CA ILE A 46 -6.96 2.10 -0.08
C ILE A 46 -8.14 2.84 0.53
N SER A 47 -8.16 4.17 0.42
CA SER A 47 -9.25 5.03 0.87
C SER A 47 -9.57 6.12 -0.16
N ARG A 48 -10.82 6.60 -0.22
CA ARG A 48 -11.19 7.76 -1.03
C ARG A 48 -10.99 9.09 -0.30
N ASP A 49 -11.10 9.07 1.01
CA ASP A 49 -11.22 10.26 1.86
C ASP A 49 -10.23 10.30 3.03
N ASP A 50 -9.31 9.34 3.11
CA ASP A 50 -8.34 9.16 4.21
C ASP A 50 -8.99 8.77 5.55
N GLY A 51 -10.29 8.47 5.57
CA GLY A 51 -11.02 8.10 6.79
C GLY A 51 -10.93 6.60 7.09
N ARG A 52 -11.42 5.77 6.15
CA ARG A 52 -11.41 4.30 6.28
C ARG A 52 -10.70 3.65 5.10
N TYR A 53 -9.94 2.60 5.41
CA TYR A 53 -9.07 1.90 4.48
C TYR A 53 -9.55 0.47 4.22
N TYR A 54 -9.56 0.07 2.95
CA TYR A 54 -10.08 -1.21 2.43
C TYR A 54 -9.06 -1.90 1.54
N ASP A 55 -9.15 -3.22 1.41
CA ASP A 55 -8.25 -4.02 0.58
C ASP A 55 -8.56 -3.85 -0.93
N ALA A 56 -9.83 -3.62 -1.23
CA ALA A 56 -10.33 -3.32 -2.57
C ALA A 56 -11.33 -2.16 -2.49
N TYR A 57 -11.20 -1.19 -3.39
CA TYR A 57 -12.10 -0.03 -3.46
C TYR A 57 -12.29 0.44 -4.89
N LYS A 58 -13.53 0.78 -5.27
CA LYS A 58 -13.83 1.39 -6.58
C LYS A 58 -13.38 2.86 -6.56
N VAL A 59 -12.20 3.14 -7.12
CA VAL A 59 -11.62 4.48 -7.15
C VAL A 59 -12.05 5.28 -8.39
N PHE A 60 -12.32 4.58 -9.49
CA PHE A 60 -12.73 5.18 -10.76
C PHE A 60 -14.24 5.13 -10.94
N GLU A 61 -14.83 6.28 -11.21
CA GLU A 61 -16.18 6.41 -11.73
C GLU A 61 -16.21 7.62 -12.67
N PHE A 62 -16.13 7.32 -13.95
CA PHE A 62 -16.37 8.29 -15.01
C PHE A 62 -17.88 8.25 -15.28
N GLY A 63 -18.53 9.42 -15.18
CA GLY A 63 -19.84 9.61 -15.79
C GLY A 63 -19.66 10.17 -17.20
N ASP A 64 -20.74 10.61 -17.82
CA ASP A 64 -20.70 11.29 -19.12
C ASP A 64 -19.74 12.50 -19.04
N LEU A 65 -18.69 12.48 -19.87
CA LEU A 65 -17.73 13.57 -19.99
C LEU A 65 -17.92 14.24 -21.36
N LEU A 66 -17.92 15.57 -21.37
CA LEU A 66 -17.88 16.33 -22.63
C LEU A 66 -16.43 16.49 -23.13
N PRO A 67 -16.19 16.61 -24.44
CA PRO A 67 -14.85 16.92 -24.96
C PRO A 67 -14.28 18.19 -24.32
N GLY A 68 -13.04 18.08 -23.83
CA GLY A 68 -12.34 19.11 -23.05
C GLY A 68 -12.66 19.12 -21.55
N GLU A 69 -13.56 18.27 -21.05
CA GLU A 69 -13.89 18.18 -19.63
C GLU A 69 -12.83 17.39 -18.85
N GLU A 70 -12.45 17.90 -17.68
CA GLU A 70 -11.53 17.23 -16.76
C GLU A 70 -12.27 16.53 -15.61
N LYS A 71 -11.86 15.30 -15.30
CA LYS A 71 -12.20 14.60 -14.07
C LYS A 71 -10.98 14.47 -13.16
N THR A 72 -11.17 14.84 -11.89
CA THR A 72 -10.16 14.63 -10.84
C THR A 72 -10.52 13.42 -9.99
N ILE A 73 -9.60 12.47 -9.91
CA ILE A 73 -9.68 11.27 -9.07
C ILE A 73 -8.72 11.43 -7.91
N ARG A 74 -9.19 11.13 -6.69
CA ARG A 74 -8.42 11.24 -5.45
C ARG A 74 -8.61 10.00 -4.60
N PHE A 75 -7.51 9.49 -4.07
CA PHE A 75 -7.51 8.37 -3.15
C PHE A 75 -6.21 8.37 -2.34
N TYR A 76 -6.16 7.51 -1.33
CA TYR A 76 -5.06 7.40 -0.38
C TYR A 76 -4.65 5.95 -0.27
N ILE A 77 -3.35 5.73 -0.06
CA ILE A 77 -2.77 4.40 0.16
C ILE A 77 -2.05 4.47 1.50
N LYS A 78 -2.44 3.60 2.44
CA LYS A 78 -1.85 3.54 3.78
C LYS A 78 -1.12 2.23 3.99
N ASN A 79 0.07 2.32 4.59
CA ASN A 79 0.74 1.17 5.16
C ASN A 79 0.00 0.77 6.45
N ARG A 80 -0.77 -0.32 6.39
CA ARG A 80 -1.46 -0.90 7.56
C ARG A 80 -0.66 -2.02 8.21
N GLY A 81 0.39 -2.48 7.53
CA GLY A 81 1.34 -3.45 8.04
C GLY A 81 2.18 -2.91 9.20
N ASP A 82 2.94 -3.82 9.80
CA ASP A 82 3.88 -3.56 10.90
C ASP A 82 5.32 -3.36 10.39
N TYR A 83 5.48 -3.16 9.09
CA TYR A 83 6.78 -3.04 8.47
C TYR A 83 6.84 -1.96 7.37
N PRO A 84 7.95 -1.22 7.21
CA PRO A 84 8.01 -0.12 6.26
C PRO A 84 7.91 -0.58 4.80
N VAL A 85 7.10 0.12 4.02
CA VAL A 85 6.99 -0.07 2.56
C VAL A 85 8.02 0.81 1.86
N SER A 86 8.82 0.24 0.97
CA SER A 86 9.84 1.02 0.23
C SER A 86 9.35 1.49 -1.12
N LYS A 87 8.40 0.77 -1.72
CA LYS A 87 7.92 1.03 -3.07
C LYS A 87 6.42 0.78 -3.17
N ILE A 88 5.71 1.70 -3.81
CA ILE A 88 4.30 1.54 -4.18
C ILE A 88 4.14 1.79 -5.67
N THR A 89 3.50 0.85 -6.35
CA THR A 89 3.23 0.90 -7.78
C THR A 89 1.76 0.71 -8.06
N MET A 90 1.29 1.33 -9.13
CA MET A 90 -0.07 1.19 -9.63
C MET A 90 -0.03 0.70 -11.08
N THR A 91 -0.86 -0.27 -11.41
CA THR A 91 -1.11 -0.67 -12.80
C THR A 91 -2.58 -0.42 -13.11
N LEU A 92 -2.84 0.25 -14.22
CA LEU A 92 -4.18 0.44 -14.74
C LEU A 92 -4.50 -0.71 -15.70
N ASN A 93 -5.66 -1.32 -15.55
CA ASN A 93 -6.22 -2.24 -16.53
C ASN A 93 -7.45 -1.56 -17.14
N VAL A 94 -7.34 -1.21 -18.42
CA VAL A 94 -8.32 -0.41 -19.14
C VAL A 94 -9.00 -1.29 -20.18
N THR A 95 -10.33 -1.28 -20.18
CA THR A 95 -11.16 -2.02 -21.13
C THR A 95 -12.20 -1.07 -21.69
N ASP A 96 -12.15 -0.83 -23.00
CA ASP A 96 -13.23 -0.13 -23.70
C ASP A 96 -14.37 -1.10 -24.00
N ARG A 97 -15.59 -0.57 -24.04
CA ARG A 97 -16.79 -1.27 -24.49
C ARG A 97 -17.68 -0.30 -25.25
N GLU A 98 -18.28 -0.81 -26.31
CA GLU A 98 -19.48 -0.24 -26.90
C GLU A 98 -20.64 -0.37 -25.88
N ASP A 99 -21.30 0.72 -25.49
CA ASP A 99 -22.48 0.66 -24.63
C ASP A 99 -23.77 1.00 -25.39
N GLY A 100 -24.52 -0.05 -25.71
CA GLY A 100 -25.85 0.08 -26.30
C GLY A 100 -25.86 0.02 -27.82
N LYS A 101 -26.67 0.88 -28.45
CA LYS A 101 -26.76 0.96 -29.91
C LYS A 101 -26.07 2.23 -30.35
N LEU A 102 -25.12 2.08 -31.27
CA LEU A 102 -24.50 3.17 -32.03
C LEU A 102 -25.50 4.27 -32.34
N SER A 103 -25.13 5.50 -32.04
CA SER A 103 -25.90 6.65 -32.49
C SER A 103 -25.86 6.74 -34.02
N LYS A 104 -26.83 7.46 -34.62
CA LYS A 104 -26.78 7.70 -36.08
C LYS A 104 -25.53 8.44 -36.53
N ALA A 105 -24.93 9.25 -35.64
CA ALA A 105 -23.73 10.01 -35.94
C ALA A 105 -22.48 9.14 -35.83
N GLU A 106 -22.43 8.29 -34.81
CA GLU A 106 -21.33 7.35 -34.53
C GLU A 106 -21.25 6.27 -35.60
N ALA A 107 -22.37 5.67 -36.00
CA ALA A 107 -22.42 4.66 -37.06
C ALA A 107 -21.86 5.13 -38.44
N LEU A 108 -21.67 6.44 -38.64
CA LEU A 108 -21.07 6.99 -39.86
C LEU A 108 -19.55 7.09 -39.81
N VAL A 109 -18.96 7.11 -38.61
CA VAL A 109 -17.54 7.45 -38.41
C VAL A 109 -16.79 6.46 -37.52
N ASP A 110 -17.50 5.65 -36.73
CA ASP A 110 -16.92 4.66 -35.84
C ASP A 110 -16.34 3.48 -36.62
N SER A 111 -15.10 3.14 -36.27
CA SER A 111 -14.31 2.08 -36.87
C SER A 111 -14.14 0.86 -35.96
N THR A 112 -14.67 0.93 -34.73
CA THR A 112 -14.56 -0.09 -33.67
C THR A 112 -15.89 -0.41 -32.96
N PRO A 113 -17.00 -0.65 -33.69
CA PRO A 113 -18.36 -0.76 -33.14
C PRO A 113 -18.62 -1.95 -32.21
N ASP A 114 -17.66 -2.87 -32.10
CA ASP A 114 -17.77 -4.06 -31.26
C ASP A 114 -16.97 -3.94 -29.95
N VAL A 115 -16.12 -2.91 -29.81
CA VAL A 115 -15.14 -2.79 -28.71
C VAL A 115 -15.10 -1.39 -28.11
N GLY A 116 -15.42 -0.35 -28.87
CA GLY A 116 -15.22 1.04 -28.45
C GLY A 116 -13.75 1.46 -28.42
N GLU A 117 -13.53 2.76 -28.29
CA GLU A 117 -12.23 3.40 -28.36
C GLU A 117 -12.02 4.63 -27.46
N LEU A 118 -12.96 4.91 -26.55
CA LEU A 118 -12.92 6.05 -25.62
C LEU A 118 -11.60 6.20 -24.86
N SER A 119 -10.95 5.12 -24.41
CA SER A 119 -9.69 5.22 -23.65
C SER A 119 -8.53 5.89 -24.41
N LYS A 120 -8.59 5.94 -25.76
CA LYS A 120 -7.63 6.68 -26.59
C LYS A 120 -7.70 8.17 -26.35
N TYR A 121 -8.90 8.68 -26.05
CA TYR A 121 -9.18 10.09 -25.90
C TYR A 121 -9.18 10.55 -24.44
N LEU A 122 -9.14 9.63 -23.47
CA LEU A 122 -8.98 9.95 -22.05
C LEU A 122 -7.50 10.21 -21.72
N ILE A 123 -7.10 11.48 -21.68
CA ILE A 123 -5.71 11.93 -21.52
C ILE A 123 -5.40 12.25 -20.05
N VAL A 124 -4.36 11.63 -19.50
CA VAL A 124 -3.86 11.95 -18.16
C VAL A 124 -3.14 13.30 -18.19
N LYS A 125 -3.71 14.32 -17.54
CA LYS A 125 -3.12 15.66 -17.45
C LYS A 125 -2.01 15.72 -16.42
N ASP A 126 -2.22 15.11 -15.27
CA ASP A 126 -1.17 14.87 -14.29
C ASP A 126 -1.53 13.78 -13.28
N ILE A 127 -0.49 13.22 -12.67
CA ILE A 127 -0.57 12.40 -11.46
C ILE A 127 0.31 13.08 -10.41
N ARG A 128 -0.25 13.28 -9.21
CA ARG A 128 0.42 13.89 -8.06
C ARG A 128 0.37 12.96 -6.87
N VAL A 129 1.47 12.91 -6.15
CA VAL A 129 1.64 12.10 -4.95
C VAL A 129 1.98 13.04 -3.80
N LEU A 130 1.13 13.08 -2.79
CA LEU A 130 1.33 13.79 -1.54
C LEU A 130 1.93 12.83 -0.51
N VAL A 131 3.14 13.14 -0.05
CA VAL A 131 3.83 12.39 1.02
C VAL A 131 4.32 13.39 2.04
N ASN A 132 3.90 13.25 3.31
CA ASN A 132 4.37 14.10 4.41
C ASN A 132 4.31 15.61 4.10
N GLY A 133 3.22 16.06 3.47
CA GLY A 133 3.00 17.46 3.08
C GLY A 133 3.70 17.89 1.78
N THR A 134 4.57 17.06 1.22
CA THR A 134 5.28 17.33 -0.04
C THR A 134 4.55 16.72 -1.23
N VAL A 135 4.32 17.52 -2.27
CA VAL A 135 3.67 17.08 -3.50
C VAL A 135 4.71 16.79 -4.57
N MET A 136 4.76 15.55 -5.04
CA MET A 136 5.56 15.10 -6.18
C MET A 136 4.67 14.99 -7.41
N LYS A 137 5.12 15.52 -8.55
CA LYS A 137 4.45 15.32 -9.84
C LYS A 137 5.12 14.19 -10.60
N LEU A 138 4.32 13.33 -11.22
CA LEU A 138 4.83 12.24 -12.05
C LEU A 138 4.73 12.61 -13.53
N ASP A 139 5.60 13.54 -13.97
CA ASP A 139 5.54 14.15 -15.30
C ASP A 139 5.70 13.13 -16.46
N LEU A 140 6.32 11.97 -16.20
CA LEU A 140 6.48 10.89 -17.18
C LEU A 140 5.15 10.37 -17.75
N TYR A 141 4.07 10.47 -16.98
CA TYR A 141 2.75 9.95 -17.36
C TYR A 141 1.80 11.03 -17.88
N ALA A 142 2.18 12.31 -17.75
CA ALA A 142 1.39 13.42 -18.26
C ALA A 142 1.35 13.42 -19.79
N GLY A 143 0.16 13.69 -20.35
CA GLY A 143 -0.10 13.70 -21.79
C GLY A 143 -0.36 12.32 -22.42
N LYS A 144 -0.24 11.22 -21.65
CA LYS A 144 -0.55 9.87 -22.14
C LYS A 144 -2.03 9.58 -22.02
N SER A 145 -2.58 8.87 -23.00
CA SER A 145 -3.93 8.31 -22.92
C SER A 145 -4.02 7.16 -21.91
N LEU A 146 -5.22 6.88 -21.42
CA LEU A 146 -5.47 5.69 -20.60
C LEU A 146 -5.16 4.40 -21.38
N LYS A 147 -5.39 4.39 -22.70
CA LYS A 147 -4.99 3.27 -23.56
C LYS A 147 -3.48 3.02 -23.53
N GLU A 148 -2.67 4.06 -23.65
CA GLU A 148 -1.21 3.95 -23.61
C GLU A 148 -0.69 3.50 -22.23
N LEU A 149 -1.40 3.89 -21.16
CA LEU A 149 -1.05 3.51 -19.79
C LEU A 149 -1.57 2.13 -19.38
N ASN A 150 -2.39 1.49 -20.21
CA ASN A 150 -2.94 0.17 -19.92
C ASN A 150 -1.83 -0.87 -19.74
N GLY A 151 -1.85 -1.59 -18.62
CA GLY A 151 -0.83 -2.56 -18.23
C GLY A 151 0.53 -1.94 -17.86
N THR A 152 0.69 -0.62 -17.93
CA THR A 152 1.94 0.06 -17.58
C THR A 152 2.05 0.23 -16.07
N LEU A 153 3.26 0.01 -15.55
CA LEU A 153 3.57 0.19 -14.14
C LEU A 153 3.87 1.67 -13.84
N ILE A 154 2.97 2.30 -13.09
CA ILE A 154 3.07 3.66 -12.60
C ILE A 154 3.73 3.64 -11.23
N ARG A 155 4.91 4.28 -11.10
CA ARG A 155 5.65 4.34 -9.83
C ARG A 155 5.10 5.49 -8.98
N LEU A 156 4.33 5.16 -7.95
CA LEU A 156 3.70 6.16 -7.08
C LEU A 156 4.64 6.62 -5.96
N PHE A 157 5.44 5.70 -5.41
CA PHE A 157 6.32 6.01 -4.29
C PHE A 157 7.58 5.15 -4.32
N GLU A 158 8.71 5.78 -4.01
CA GLU A 158 9.97 5.14 -3.67
C GLU A 158 10.56 5.88 -2.46
N GLY A 159 10.94 5.15 -1.42
CA GLY A 159 11.44 5.73 -0.17
C GLY A 159 11.24 4.82 1.02
N LYS A 160 10.77 5.38 2.13
CA LYS A 160 10.36 4.63 3.33
C LYS A 160 9.04 5.20 3.82
N LEU A 161 7.97 4.44 3.63
CA LEU A 161 6.66 4.72 4.20
C LEU A 161 6.53 3.89 5.48
N ALA A 162 6.60 4.56 6.63
CA ALA A 162 6.55 3.91 7.93
C ALA A 162 5.16 3.30 8.18
N GLU A 163 5.08 2.52 9.25
CA GLU A 163 3.82 1.93 9.73
C GLU A 163 2.78 3.03 9.96
N SER A 164 1.54 2.77 9.54
CA SER A 164 0.41 3.72 9.64
C SER A 164 0.58 5.04 8.87
N GLU A 165 1.64 5.25 8.11
CA GLU A 165 1.75 6.39 7.21
C GLU A 165 0.94 6.16 5.92
N ALA A 166 0.47 7.25 5.33
CA ALA A 166 -0.31 7.24 4.10
C ALA A 166 0.25 8.21 3.07
N ILE A 167 0.05 7.88 1.80
CA ILE A 167 0.29 8.77 0.67
C ILE A 167 -1.05 9.13 0.02
N GLY A 168 -1.19 10.38 -0.41
CA GLY A 168 -2.36 10.85 -1.15
C GLY A 168 -2.06 10.87 -2.65
N ILE A 169 -2.94 10.31 -3.46
CA ILE A 169 -2.84 10.31 -4.92
C ILE A 169 -3.91 11.22 -5.49
N THR A 170 -3.54 12.08 -6.43
CA THR A 170 -4.47 12.84 -7.26
C THR A 170 -4.12 12.60 -8.72
N MET A 171 -5.08 12.12 -9.50
CA MET A 171 -4.95 11.98 -10.94
C MET A 171 -6.00 12.83 -11.64
N ARG A 172 -5.58 13.60 -12.64
CA ARG A 172 -6.49 14.37 -13.50
C ARG A 172 -6.50 13.76 -14.89
N VAL A 173 -7.70 13.45 -15.38
CA VAL A 173 -7.94 12.89 -16.71
C VAL A 173 -8.87 13.85 -17.45
N GLU A 174 -8.56 14.14 -18.70
CA GLU A 174 -9.34 14.99 -19.59
C GLU A 174 -9.86 14.14 -20.74
N LEU A 175 -11.14 14.30 -21.12
CA LEU A 175 -11.56 13.83 -22.43
C LEU A 175 -11.01 14.81 -23.47
N SER A 176 -10.19 14.32 -24.41
CA SER A 176 -9.55 15.14 -25.43
C SER A 176 -10.58 16.03 -26.14
N PRO A 177 -10.30 17.32 -26.38
CA PRO A 177 -11.15 18.18 -27.22
C PRO A 177 -11.32 17.63 -28.64
N ASP A 178 -10.41 16.77 -29.09
CA ASP A 178 -10.45 16.11 -30.40
C ASP A 178 -11.33 14.85 -30.42
N ALA A 179 -11.89 14.45 -29.27
CA ALA A 179 -12.83 13.34 -29.21
C ALA A 179 -14.09 13.68 -30.03
N GLY A 180 -14.33 12.92 -31.09
CA GLY A 180 -15.49 13.10 -31.95
C GLY A 180 -16.64 12.15 -31.62
N ASN A 181 -17.56 12.03 -32.56
CA ASN A 181 -18.76 11.20 -32.39
C ASN A 181 -18.46 9.69 -32.44
N GLU A 182 -17.24 9.29 -32.80
CA GLU A 182 -16.79 7.91 -32.91
C GLU A 182 -16.71 7.16 -31.58
N CYS A 183 -16.68 7.87 -30.44
CA CYS A 183 -16.67 7.27 -29.11
C CYS A 183 -17.81 7.80 -28.24
N GLN A 184 -18.91 8.19 -28.87
CA GLN A 184 -19.99 8.92 -28.22
C GLN A 184 -20.81 8.04 -27.28
N THR A 185 -21.03 6.77 -27.65
CA THR A 185 -21.73 5.79 -26.79
C THR A 185 -20.78 4.78 -26.16
N ASP A 186 -19.48 4.97 -26.36
CA ASP A 186 -18.45 4.16 -25.73
C ASP A 186 -18.37 4.39 -24.23
N THR A 187 -17.99 3.31 -23.54
CA THR A 187 -17.60 3.33 -22.13
C THR A 187 -16.19 2.80 -21.96
N SER A 188 -15.46 3.33 -20.98
CA SER A 188 -14.14 2.83 -20.62
C SER A 188 -14.12 2.43 -19.15
N GLU A 189 -13.93 1.14 -18.89
CA GLU A 189 -13.76 0.59 -17.55
C GLU A 189 -12.27 0.62 -17.18
N VAL A 190 -11.96 1.19 -16.01
CA VAL A 190 -10.60 1.27 -15.48
C VAL A 190 -10.53 0.56 -14.13
N ALA A 191 -9.86 -0.59 -14.11
CA ALA A 191 -9.47 -1.27 -12.89
C ALA A 191 -8.06 -0.86 -12.47
N MET A 192 -7.82 -0.82 -11.16
CA MET A 192 -6.54 -0.44 -10.58
C MET A 192 -5.99 -1.59 -9.74
N LEU A 193 -4.74 -1.97 -10.00
CA LEU A 193 -3.97 -2.84 -9.12
C LEU A 193 -2.89 -2.03 -8.44
N ILE A 194 -2.87 -2.04 -7.11
CA ILE A 194 -1.83 -1.41 -6.31
C ILE A 194 -0.98 -2.51 -5.68
N THR A 195 0.33 -2.37 -5.83
CA THR A 195 1.31 -3.30 -5.23
C THR A 195 2.27 -2.51 -4.37
N ALA A 196 2.51 -3.01 -3.16
CA ALA A 196 3.55 -2.52 -2.27
C ALA A 196 4.65 -3.58 -2.11
N SER A 197 5.89 -3.13 -1.99
CA SER A 197 7.03 -3.99 -1.69
C SER A 197 8.04 -3.32 -0.76
N GLN A 198 8.92 -4.12 -0.19
CA GLN A 198 10.19 -3.67 0.39
C GLN A 198 11.31 -3.65 -0.66
#